data_AF-A0A8C6EYJ0-F1
#
_entry.id   AF-A0A8C6EYJ0-F1
#
_cell.length_a   1.000
_cell.length_b   1.000
_cell.length_c   1.000
_cell.angle_alpha   90.00
_cell.angle_beta   90.00
_cell.angle_gamma   90.00
#
_symmetry.space_group_name_H-M   'P 1'
#
loop_
_entity.id
_entity.type
_entity.pdbx_description
1 polymer ?
#
loop_
_entity_poly.entity_id
_entity_poly.type
_entity_poly.pdbx_seq_one_letter_code
_entity_poly.pdbx_strand_id
1 'polypeptide(L)'
;MCPPAPGSLLLACSLALVPLVAVSWEIKMSDFEEKDIDEFASNGFRCPTCFAVKGRLCKAEFKWCAADRTQCVEFSGVIDTGFSNVPIELKKCAQADQCTETITTYMGFPVSNESKSCRSPFGTGTRVRTTPPIFFVLFLGKLLH
;
A
#
# COMPACT_ATOMS: atom_id res chain seq x y z
N MET A 1 -23.11 36.53 -29.70
CA MET A 1 -24.35 36.86 -30.43
C MET A 1 -25.04 35.55 -30.77
N CYS A 2 -26.08 35.17 -30.03
CA CYS A 2 -26.87 33.97 -30.28
C CYS A 2 -28.18 34.36 -30.98
N PRO A 3 -28.64 33.63 -32.01
CA PRO A 3 -29.90 33.92 -32.66
C PRO A 3 -31.08 33.32 -31.86
N PRO A 4 -32.30 33.89 -31.96
CA PRO A 4 -33.43 33.49 -31.13
C PRO A 4 -34.48 32.69 -31.91
N ALA A 5 -35.11 31.71 -31.24
CA ALA A 5 -36.48 31.25 -31.50
C ALA A 5 -36.93 30.37 -30.31
N PRO A 6 -38.22 30.37 -29.95
CA PRO A 6 -38.63 30.63 -28.59
C PRO A 6 -39.16 29.38 -27.91
N GLY A 7 -38.54 29.01 -26.81
CA GLY A 7 -38.91 27.87 -26.00
C GLY A 7 -37.71 27.38 -25.21
N SER A 8 -37.98 26.54 -24.21
CA SER A 8 -36.98 25.87 -23.38
C SER A 8 -36.52 26.68 -22.15
N LEU A 9 -37.31 26.53 -21.09
CA LEU A 9 -36.77 26.27 -19.76
C LEU A 9 -35.74 25.14 -19.88
N LEU A 10 -34.51 25.37 -19.42
CA LEU A 10 -33.67 24.46 -18.62
C LEU A 10 -32.18 24.86 -18.69
N LEU A 11 -31.44 24.31 -17.73
CA LEU A 11 -29.98 24.12 -17.70
C LEU A 11 -29.15 25.20 -16.97
N ALA A 12 -29.23 25.14 -15.64
CA ALA A 12 -28.01 25.31 -14.84
C ALA A 12 -27.47 23.91 -14.50
N CYS A 13 -26.75 23.30 -15.45
CA CYS A 13 -25.97 22.08 -15.21
C CYS A 13 -24.57 22.50 -14.73
N SER A 14 -24.49 22.92 -13.47
CA SER A 14 -23.21 23.19 -12.81
C SER A 14 -22.61 21.87 -12.31
N LEU A 15 -22.17 21.01 -13.22
CA LEU A 15 -21.25 19.92 -12.87
C LEU A 15 -19.87 20.54 -12.71
N ALA A 16 -19.52 20.87 -11.47
CA ALA A 16 -18.13 21.02 -11.07
C ALA A 16 -17.44 19.68 -11.35
N LEU A 17 -16.79 19.56 -12.52
CA LEU A 17 -15.74 18.59 -12.74
C LEU A 17 -14.58 18.98 -11.83
N VAL A 18 -14.67 18.58 -10.56
CA VAL A 18 -13.48 18.30 -9.77
C VAL A 18 -12.79 17.17 -10.52
N PRO A 19 -11.54 17.32 -11.00
CA PRO A 19 -10.81 16.15 -11.42
C PRO A 19 -10.64 15.31 -10.17
N LEU A 20 -11.38 14.20 -10.10
CA LEU A 20 -10.99 13.03 -9.31
C LEU A 20 -9.63 12.63 -9.85
N VAL A 21 -8.58 13.30 -9.38
CA VAL A 21 -7.22 12.80 -9.49
C VAL A 21 -7.21 11.62 -8.54
N ALA A 22 -7.76 10.49 -8.99
CA ALA A 22 -7.35 9.20 -8.47
C ALA A 22 -5.85 9.20 -8.72
N VAL A 23 -5.09 9.41 -7.64
CA VAL A 23 -3.64 9.34 -7.66
C VAL A 23 -3.36 7.88 -7.99
N SER A 24 -3.22 7.59 -9.28
CA SER A 24 -2.88 6.26 -9.73
C SER A 24 -1.38 6.10 -9.51
N TRP A 25 -1.02 5.22 -8.59
CA TRP A 25 0.36 4.77 -8.46
C TRP A 25 0.78 4.00 -9.72
N GLU A 26 1.93 4.37 -10.24
CA GLU A 26 2.62 3.64 -11.30
C GLU A 26 3.74 2.84 -10.63
N ILE A 27 3.79 1.52 -10.87
CA ILE A 27 4.93 0.72 -10.40
C ILE A 27 6.15 1.15 -11.23
N LYS A 28 7.12 1.79 -10.57
CA LYS A 28 8.36 2.25 -11.21
C LYS A 28 9.50 1.27 -11.00
N MET A 29 10.50 1.35 -11.89
CA MET A 29 11.73 0.56 -11.76
C MET A 29 12.42 0.74 -10.39
N SER A 30 12.29 1.93 -9.79
CA SER A 30 12.83 2.27 -8.47
C SER A 30 12.08 1.60 -7.31
N ASP A 31 10.83 1.16 -7.50
CA ASP A 31 10.11 0.37 -6.50
C ASP A 31 10.75 -1.01 -6.28
N PHE A 32 11.62 -1.43 -7.20
CA PHE A 32 12.33 -2.71 -7.16
C PHE A 32 13.69 -2.62 -6.49
N GLU A 33 14.26 -1.42 -6.40
CA GLU A 33 15.52 -1.16 -5.71
C GLU A 33 15.26 -0.82 -4.24
N GLU A 34 14.48 -1.65 -3.56
CA GLU A 34 14.40 -1.57 -2.10
C GLU A 34 15.78 -1.97 -1.55
N LYS A 35 16.57 -0.95 -1.15
CA LYS A 35 17.86 -1.14 -0.49
C LYS A 35 17.66 -2.13 0.64
N ASP A 36 18.45 -3.20 0.68
CA ASP A 36 18.39 -4.14 1.78
C ASP A 36 18.65 -3.41 3.11
N ILE A 37 17.62 -3.38 3.96
CA ILE A 37 17.66 -2.74 5.27
C ILE A 37 17.98 -3.83 6.29
N ASP A 38 18.94 -3.55 7.16
CA ASP A 38 19.24 -4.42 8.30
C ASP A 38 18.24 -4.23 9.44
N GLU A 39 18.29 -5.11 10.43
CA GLU A 39 17.40 -5.07 11.60
C GLU A 39 17.44 -3.72 12.33
N PHE A 40 18.62 -3.12 12.45
CA PHE A 40 18.85 -1.90 13.24
C PHE A 40 18.39 -0.63 12.54
N ALA A 41 18.40 -0.62 11.21
CA ALA A 41 17.88 0.46 10.38
C ALA A 41 16.39 0.30 10.03
N SER A 42 15.76 -0.78 10.51
CA SER A 42 14.35 -1.09 10.26
C SER A 42 13.41 -0.54 11.34
N ASN A 43 12.10 -0.63 11.09
CA ASN A 43 11.07 -0.44 12.12
C ASN A 43 10.77 -1.71 12.96
N GLY A 44 11.57 -2.78 12.82
CA GLY A 44 11.33 -4.05 13.50
C GLY A 44 10.22 -4.90 12.88
N PHE A 45 9.69 -4.51 11.72
CA PHE A 45 8.72 -5.28 10.95
C PHE A 45 9.34 -5.93 9.73
N ARG A 46 8.80 -7.09 9.34
CA ARG A 46 9.19 -7.84 8.15
C ARG A 46 8.00 -8.15 7.25
N CYS A 47 8.24 -8.13 5.95
CA CYS A 47 7.26 -8.55 4.94
C CYS A 47 7.86 -9.59 3.98
N PRO A 48 7.03 -10.52 3.45
CA PRO A 48 7.43 -11.28 2.28
C PRO A 48 7.72 -10.29 1.14
N THR A 49 8.88 -10.43 0.53
CA THR A 49 9.35 -9.56 -0.54
C THR A 49 9.76 -10.41 -1.73
N CYS A 50 9.18 -10.14 -2.89
CA CYS A 50 9.59 -10.69 -4.17
C CYS A 50 9.06 -9.85 -5.31
N PHE A 51 9.71 -9.97 -6.47
CA PHE A 51 9.24 -9.38 -7.70
C PHE A 51 9.43 -10.37 -8.84
N ALA A 52 8.37 -10.60 -9.60
CA ALA A 52 8.39 -11.52 -10.71
C ALA A 52 7.59 -10.96 -11.88
N VAL A 53 8.19 -11.04 -13.07
CA VAL A 53 7.56 -10.67 -14.35
C VAL A 53 7.78 -11.81 -15.33
N LYS A 54 6.85 -11.99 -16.26
CA LYS A 54 6.99 -12.95 -17.37
C LYS A 54 7.02 -14.41 -16.87
N GLY A 55 6.18 -14.71 -15.88
CA GLY A 55 5.96 -16.08 -15.39
C GLY A 55 7.11 -16.64 -14.56
N ARG A 56 8.07 -15.80 -14.14
CA ARG A 56 9.02 -16.18 -13.10
C ARG A 56 8.26 -16.46 -11.80
N LEU A 57 8.73 -17.42 -11.01
CA LEU A 57 8.13 -17.70 -9.71
C LEU A 57 8.53 -16.60 -8.71
N CYS A 58 7.55 -15.97 -8.05
CA CYS A 58 7.79 -15.02 -6.97
C CYS A 58 8.15 -15.79 -5.68
N LYS A 59 9.42 -16.19 -5.57
CA LYS A 59 9.97 -16.79 -4.34
C LYS A 59 10.15 -15.71 -3.29
N ALA A 60 9.14 -15.56 -2.42
CA ALA A 60 9.14 -14.55 -1.38
C ALA A 60 10.17 -14.86 -0.28
N GLU A 61 10.98 -13.86 0.04
CA GLU A 61 11.88 -13.86 1.18
C GLU A 61 11.43 -12.80 2.18
N PHE A 62 11.59 -13.04 3.48
CA PHE A 62 11.24 -12.05 4.49
C PHE A 62 12.34 -10.99 4.59
N LYS A 63 12.02 -9.76 4.22
CA LYS A 63 12.90 -8.60 4.35
C LYS A 63 12.38 -7.61 5.40
N TRP A 64 13.30 -6.87 5.99
CA TRP A 64 12.99 -5.81 6.94
C TRP A 64 12.41 -4.58 6.26
N CYS A 65 11.44 -3.95 6.91
CA CYS A 65 10.79 -2.76 6.40
C CYS A 65 11.47 -1.47 6.89
N ALA A 66 11.51 -0.46 6.02
CA ALA A 66 11.96 0.89 6.37
C ALA A 66 11.05 1.51 7.44
N ALA A 67 11.56 2.53 8.14
CA ALA A 67 10.87 3.21 9.24
C ALA A 67 9.40 3.59 8.94
N ASP A 68 9.14 4.09 7.73
CA ASP A 68 7.85 4.59 7.26
C ASP A 68 6.91 3.50 6.71
N ARG A 69 7.40 2.30 6.45
CA ARG A 69 6.65 1.21 5.79
C ARG A 69 6.03 0.27 6.82
N THR A 70 4.75 0.46 7.10
CA THR A 70 4.02 -0.24 8.18
C THR A 70 3.03 -1.31 7.69
N GLN A 71 3.01 -1.60 6.38
CA GLN A 71 2.13 -2.60 5.77
C GLN A 71 2.92 -3.53 4.84
N CYS A 72 2.41 -4.75 4.65
CA CYS A 72 2.83 -5.62 3.55
C CYS A 72 1.79 -5.55 2.43
N VAL A 73 2.24 -5.24 1.22
CA VAL A 73 1.43 -5.31 0.00
C VAL A 73 1.80 -6.59 -0.76
N GLU A 74 0.78 -7.36 -1.13
CA GLU A 74 0.87 -8.43 -2.13
C GLU A 74 0.04 -8.00 -3.33
N PHE A 75 0.67 -7.93 -4.50
CA PHE A 75 0.05 -7.55 -5.75
C PHE A 75 0.33 -8.61 -6.82
N SER A 76 -0.68 -8.92 -7.62
CA SER A 76 -0.53 -9.68 -8.85
C SER A 76 -1.42 -9.11 -9.93
N GLY A 77 -1.00 -9.19 -11.19
CA GLY A 77 -1.79 -8.72 -12.32
C GLY A 77 -1.25 -9.21 -13.65
N VAL A 78 -1.84 -8.72 -14.73
CA VAL A 78 -1.45 -9.01 -16.11
C VAL A 78 -1.20 -7.69 -16.84
N ILE A 79 0.05 -7.46 -17.23
CA ILE A 79 0.47 -6.34 -18.05
C ILE A 79 0.05 -6.62 -19.48
N ASP A 80 -0.76 -5.73 -20.06
CA ASP A 80 -1.14 -5.78 -21.45
C ASP A 80 -0.18 -4.90 -22.28
N THR A 81 0.66 -5.56 -23.07
CA THR A 81 1.64 -4.89 -23.95
C THR A 81 1.10 -4.63 -25.36
N GLY A 82 -0.16 -4.99 -25.64
CA GLY A 82 -0.78 -5.01 -26.97
C GLY A 82 -0.37 -6.19 -27.85
N PHE A 83 0.84 -6.73 -27.65
CA PHE A 83 1.34 -7.91 -28.38
C PHE A 83 1.28 -9.19 -27.54
N SER A 84 1.38 -9.05 -26.22
CA SER A 84 1.41 -10.17 -25.29
C SER A 84 0.94 -9.75 -23.90
N ASN A 85 0.35 -10.71 -23.19
CA ASN A 85 -0.04 -10.56 -21.81
C ASN A 85 1.06 -11.12 -20.91
N VAL A 86 1.58 -10.28 -20.02
CA VAL A 86 2.72 -10.62 -19.17
C VAL A 86 2.28 -10.62 -17.71
N PRO A 87 2.28 -11.77 -17.02
CA PRO A 87 1.93 -11.79 -15.60
C PRO A 87 3.02 -11.09 -14.79
N ILE A 88 2.58 -10.36 -13.77
CA ILE A 88 3.40 -9.64 -12.79
C ILE A 88 2.94 -10.03 -11.38
N GLU A 89 3.91 -10.24 -10.49
CA GLU A 89 3.68 -10.45 -9.06
C GLU A 89 4.71 -9.61 -8.27
N LEU A 90 4.24 -8.92 -7.24
CA LEU A 90 5.04 -8.06 -6.39
C LEU A 90 4.60 -8.26 -4.93
N LYS A 91 5.56 -8.48 -4.05
CA LYS A 91 5.36 -8.42 -2.60
C LYS A 91 6.41 -7.49 -2.03
N LYS A 92 6.02 -6.54 -1.18
CA LYS A 92 6.94 -5.58 -0.56
C LYS A 92 6.39 -4.94 0.71
N CYS A 93 7.28 -4.29 1.45
CA CYS A 93 6.89 -3.32 2.47
C CYS A 93 6.30 -2.07 1.79
N ALA A 94 5.24 -1.52 2.38
CA ALA A 94 4.51 -0.38 1.84
C ALA A 94 4.08 0.57 2.96
N GLN A 95 3.85 1.83 2.58
CA GLN A 95 3.14 2.78 3.43
C GLN A 95 1.63 2.46 3.42
N ALA A 96 0.88 2.98 4.40
CA ALA A 96 -0.53 2.64 4.57
C ALA A 96 -1.44 3.21 3.46
N ASP A 97 -1.06 4.33 2.86
CA ASP A 97 -1.72 4.97 1.71
C ASP A 97 -1.61 4.12 0.44
N GLN A 98 -0.44 3.53 0.20
CA GLN A 98 -0.17 2.60 -0.88
C GLN A 98 -1.02 1.33 -0.82
N CYS A 99 -1.79 1.09 0.25
CA CYS A 99 -2.78 0.01 0.29
C CYS A 99 -4.10 0.36 -0.38
N THR A 100 -4.45 1.65 -0.44
CA THR A 100 -5.71 2.12 -1.06
C THR A 100 -5.57 2.47 -2.53
N GLU A 101 -4.35 2.69 -3.02
CA GLU A 101 -4.08 3.05 -4.41
C GLU A 101 -4.28 1.88 -5.39
N THR A 102 -4.77 2.11 -6.61
CA THR A 102 -5.08 1.05 -7.62
C THR A 102 -4.08 1.05 -8.77
N ILE A 103 -3.48 -0.12 -9.09
CA ILE A 103 -2.33 -0.17 -10.03
C ILE A 103 -2.92 -0.24 -11.41
N THR A 104 -3.03 0.92 -12.06
CA THR A 104 -3.57 0.96 -13.41
C THR A 104 -2.50 0.71 -14.46
N THR A 105 -1.23 1.01 -14.15
CA THR A 105 -0.12 0.93 -15.10
C THR A 105 1.18 0.39 -14.51
N TYR A 106 1.96 -0.26 -15.37
CA TYR A 106 3.33 -0.66 -15.13
C TYR A 106 4.18 -0.28 -16.34
N MET A 107 5.21 0.56 -16.14
CA MET A 107 6.09 1.04 -17.22
C MET A 107 5.30 1.65 -18.40
N GLY A 108 4.22 2.38 -18.12
CA GLY A 108 3.30 2.92 -19.12
C GLY A 108 2.35 1.93 -19.81
N PHE A 109 2.42 0.62 -19.50
CA PHE A 109 1.47 -0.37 -20.00
C PHE A 109 0.31 -0.58 -19.03
N PRO A 110 -0.93 -0.74 -19.54
CA PRO A 110 -2.08 -1.02 -18.69
C PRO A 110 -1.95 -2.37 -17.98
N VAL A 111 -2.42 -2.43 -16.73
CA VAL A 111 -2.51 -3.66 -15.95
C VAL A 111 -3.97 -4.06 -15.80
N SER A 112 -4.25 -5.34 -15.98
CA SER A 112 -5.58 -5.93 -15.87
C SER A 112 -5.55 -7.15 -14.95
N ASN A 113 -6.75 -7.62 -14.56
CA ASN A 113 -6.91 -8.77 -13.67
C ASN A 113 -6.05 -8.63 -12.40
N GLU A 114 -6.11 -7.44 -11.80
CA GLU A 114 -5.34 -7.14 -10.61
C GLU A 114 -5.94 -7.82 -9.37
N SER A 115 -5.05 -8.33 -8.52
CA SER A 115 -5.35 -8.73 -7.16
C SER A 115 -4.37 -8.03 -6.26
N LYS A 116 -4.90 -7.32 -5.25
CA LYS A 116 -4.12 -6.61 -4.26
C LYS A 116 -4.61 -7.01 -2.88
N SER A 117 -3.68 -7.42 -2.03
CA SER A 117 -3.92 -7.72 -0.63
C SER A 117 -2.96 -6.89 0.24
N CYS A 118 -3.50 -6.30 1.29
CA CYS A 118 -2.70 -5.65 2.32
C CYS A 118 -2.81 -6.39 3.64
N ARG A 119 -1.68 -6.61 4.29
CA ARG A 119 -1.60 -7.32 5.57
C ARG A 119 -0.71 -6.58 6.55
N SER A 120 -1.06 -6.71 7.83
CA SER A 120 -0.18 -6.30 8.92
C SER A 120 1.15 -7.03 8.82
N PRO A 121 2.29 -6.33 8.97
CA PRO A 121 3.59 -6.94 8.84
C PRO A 121 3.94 -7.81 10.06
N PHE A 122 4.92 -8.68 9.87
CA PHE A 122 5.37 -9.57 10.92
C PHE A 122 6.35 -8.81 11.82
N GLY A 123 5.95 -8.52 13.05
CA GLY A 123 6.87 -7.99 14.06
C GLY A 123 7.74 -9.10 14.63
N THR A 124 9.05 -8.87 14.68
CA THR A 124 9.88 -9.57 15.69
C THR A 124 9.43 -9.03 17.03
N GLY A 125 8.64 -9.80 17.77
CA GLY A 125 7.94 -9.35 18.95
C GLY A 125 8.86 -8.78 20.04
N THR A 126 9.21 -7.50 19.95
CA THR A 126 9.18 -6.63 21.11
C THR A 126 7.72 -6.31 21.32
N ARG A 127 6.98 -7.29 21.85
CA ARG A 127 5.89 -6.98 22.77
C ARG A 127 6.54 -6.01 23.74
N VAL A 128 6.26 -4.71 23.60
CA VAL A 128 6.51 -3.76 24.67
C VAL A 128 5.82 -4.42 25.84
N ARG A 129 6.62 -5.05 26.70
CA ARG A 129 6.16 -5.50 27.99
C ARG A 129 5.89 -4.17 28.65
N THR A 130 4.67 -3.68 28.50
CA THR A 130 4.14 -2.61 29.33
C THR A 130 4.24 -3.20 30.71
N THR A 131 5.40 -2.99 31.35
CA THR A 131 5.62 -3.32 32.74
C THR A 131 4.44 -2.66 33.43
N PRO A 132 3.51 -3.42 34.03
CA PRO A 132 2.42 -2.79 34.74
C PRO A 132 3.07 -1.86 35.75
N PRO A 133 2.69 -0.58 35.81
CA PRO A 133 3.33 0.35 36.72
C PRO A 133 3.23 -0.25 38.12
N ILE A 134 4.39 -0.43 38.76
CA ILE A 134 4.56 -0.92 40.12
C ILE A 134 4.09 0.20 41.09
N PHE A 135 2.87 0.69 40.88
CA PHE A 135 2.23 1.72 41.69
C PHE A 135 1.05 1.17 42.51
N PHE A 136 0.58 -0.04 42.23
CA PHE A 136 -0.56 -0.63 42.95
C PHE A 136 -0.22 -1.42 44.22
N VAL A 137 1.06 -1.61 44.57
CA VAL A 137 1.44 -2.41 45.76
C VAL A 137 1.58 -1.57 47.04
N LEU A 138 1.63 -0.22 46.94
CA LEU A 138 1.82 0.63 48.12
C LEU A 138 0.53 1.09 48.82
N PHE A 139 -0.66 0.82 48.26
CA PHE A 139 -1.93 1.29 48.87
C PHE A 139 -2.64 0.25 49.75
N LEU A 140 -2.27 -1.04 49.70
CA LEU A 140 -2.86 -2.05 50.59
C LEU A 140 -2.21 -2.12 51.98
N GLY A 141 -1.03 -1.53 52.17
CA GLY A 141 -0.35 -1.50 53.47
C GLY A 141 -0.89 -0.46 54.46
N LYS A 142 -1.82 0.41 54.05
CA LYS A 142 -2.35 1.51 54.89
C LYS A 142 -3.82 1.35 55.32
N LEU A 143 -4.45 0.21 55.01
CA LEU A 143 -5.84 -0.08 55.37
C LEU A 143 -5.97 -1.15 56.48
N LEU A 144 -4.84 -1.60 57.04
CA LEU A 144 -4.76 -2.67 58.06
C LEU A 144 -4.06 -2.23 59.35
N HIS A 145 -4.05 -0.93 59.67
CA HIS A 145 -3.59 -0.42 60.97
C HIS A 145 -4.48 0.70 61.48
#